data_AF-A0A7C1J7D4-F1
#
_entry.id   AF-A0A7C1J7D4-F1
#
_cell.length_a   1.000
_cell.length_b   1.000
_cell.length_c   1.000
_cell.angle_alpha   90.00
_cell.angle_beta   90.00
_cell.angle_gamma   90.00
#
_symmetry.space_group_name_H-M   'P 1'
#
loop_
_entity.id
_entity.type
_entity.pdbx_description
1 polymer ?
#
loop_
_entity_poly.entity_id
_entity_poly.type
_entity_poly.pdbx_seq_one_letter_code
_entity_poly.pdbx_strand_id
1 'polypeptide(L)'
;MTDIVDTNALKASQAGMRLVAQTFLYNVGKEDRLRQFLSEAYADDLLAQQPADAKTAAFLHMRRVVGRLKIKQVLGIDPHQVVALMQAERLPDGFIIELKVHADYPHKIVYYMQRPLE
;
A
#
# COMPACT_ATOMS: atom_id res chain seq x y z
N MET A 1 -2.24 -22.65 11.85
CA MET A 1 -0.92 -22.33 11.26
C MET A 1 -0.85 -20.81 11.19
N THR A 2 -0.06 -20.18 12.05
CA THR A 2 0.00 -18.71 12.12
C THR A 2 0.89 -18.27 10.97
N ASP A 3 0.32 -17.65 9.94
CA ASP A 3 1.09 -17.05 8.85
C ASP A 3 1.98 -15.95 9.45
N ILE A 4 3.25 -16.27 9.70
CA ILE A 4 4.24 -15.28 10.09
C ILE A 4 4.60 -14.54 8.80
N VAL A 5 4.06 -13.33 8.65
CA VAL A 5 4.51 -12.40 7.61
C VAL A 5 6.01 -12.20 7.79
N ASP A 6 6.79 -12.49 6.75
CA ASP A 6 8.22 -12.20 6.75
C ASP A 6 8.44 -10.68 6.67
N THR A 7 8.41 -10.05 7.84
CA THR A 7 8.64 -8.62 7.97
C THR A 7 10.07 -8.22 7.63
N ASN A 8 11.03 -9.16 7.64
CA ASN A 8 12.42 -8.87 7.25
C ASN A 8 12.51 -8.71 5.73
N ALA A 9 11.84 -9.58 4.96
CA ALA A 9 11.75 -9.42 3.51
C ALA A 9 11.13 -8.08 3.11
N LEU A 10 10.04 -7.67 3.77
CA LEU A 10 9.41 -6.37 3.53
C LEU A 10 10.33 -5.18 3.83
N LYS A 11 11.14 -5.27 4.88
CA LYS A 11 12.11 -4.21 5.25
C LYS A 11 13.32 -4.15 4.33
N ALA A 12 13.69 -5.28 3.72
CA ALA A 12 14.78 -5.36 2.75
C ALA A 12 14.38 -4.87 1.34
N SER A 13 13.08 -4.77 1.05
CA SER A 13 12.54 -4.29 -0.23
C SER A 13 12.16 -2.81 -0.17
N GLN A 14 12.51 -2.05 -1.21
CA GLN A 14 12.10 -0.64 -1.31
C GLN A 14 10.59 -0.54 -1.53
N ALA A 15 10.03 -1.39 -2.39
CA ALA A 15 8.59 -1.51 -2.58
C ALA A 15 7.89 -1.98 -1.29
N GLY A 16 8.45 -2.97 -0.60
CA GLY A 16 7.94 -3.46 0.68
C GLY A 16 7.85 -2.35 1.73
N MET A 17 8.91 -1.54 1.86
CA MET A 17 8.93 -0.39 2.77
C MET A 17 7.88 0.67 2.43
N ARG A 18 7.61 0.93 1.14
CA ARG A 18 6.53 1.85 0.72
C ARG A 18 5.15 1.30 1.04
N LEU A 19 4.92 0.00 0.82
CA LEU A 19 3.67 -0.65 1.20
C LEU A 19 3.41 -0.54 2.70
N VAL A 20 4.43 -0.82 3.53
CA VAL A 20 4.34 -0.74 4.99
C VAL A 20 4.05 0.70 5.43
N ALA A 21 4.77 1.68 4.90
CA ALA A 21 4.56 3.10 5.24
C ALA A 21 3.16 3.59 4.87
N GLN A 22 2.70 3.30 3.64
CA GLN A 22 1.36 3.68 3.19
C GLN A 22 0.28 3.02 4.06
N THR A 23 0.42 1.71 4.34
CA THR A 23 -0.53 0.95 5.16
C THR A 23 -0.59 1.50 6.58
N PHE A 24 0.55 1.87 7.16
CA PHE A 24 0.60 2.48 8.48
C PHE A 24 -0.15 3.82 8.51
N LEU A 25 0.13 4.72 7.55
CA LEU A 25 -0.52 6.03 7.47
C LEU A 25 -2.03 5.92 7.25
N TYR A 26 -2.43 5.01 6.34
CA TYR A 26 -3.83 4.64 6.14
C TYR A 26 -4.49 4.21 7.46
N ASN A 27 -3.87 3.27 8.20
CA ASN A 27 -4.45 2.73 9.43
C ASN A 27 -4.59 3.77 10.54
N VAL A 28 -3.58 4.61 10.71
CA VAL A 28 -3.59 5.71 11.68
C VAL A 28 -4.67 6.75 11.33
N GLY A 29 -5.02 6.90 10.05
CA GLY A 29 -6.10 7.79 9.61
C GLY A 29 -5.76 9.28 9.71
N LYS A 30 -4.46 9.62 9.74
CA LYS A 30 -3.99 11.01 9.70
C LYS A 30 -3.94 11.48 8.25
N GLU A 31 -5.03 12.11 7.82
CA GLU A 31 -5.23 12.59 6.45
C GLU A 31 -4.05 13.38 5.91
N ASP A 32 -3.60 14.43 6.62
CA ASP A 32 -2.51 15.28 6.13
C ASP A 32 -1.22 14.52 5.89
N ARG A 33 -0.90 13.56 6.77
CA ARG A 33 0.31 12.73 6.63
C ARG A 33 0.16 11.72 5.50
N LEU A 34 -1.04 11.16 5.32
CA LEU A 34 -1.31 10.28 4.20
C LEU A 34 -1.19 11.05 2.88
N ARG A 35 -1.82 12.23 2.78
CA ARG A 35 -1.75 13.10 1.59
C ARG A 35 -0.32 13.47 1.26
N GLN A 36 0.44 13.94 2.25
CA GLN A 36 1.86 14.28 2.09
C GLN A 36 2.67 13.09 1.57
N PHE A 37 2.51 11.92 2.19
CA PHE A 37 3.17 10.71 1.73
C PHE A 37 2.80 10.38 0.28
N LEU A 38 1.52 10.45 -0.09
CA LEU A 38 1.07 10.15 -1.45
C LEU A 38 1.67 11.15 -2.46
N SER A 39 1.72 12.44 -2.16
CA SER A 39 2.32 13.45 -3.05
C SER A 39 3.83 13.30 -3.21
N GLU A 40 4.53 12.86 -2.17
CA GLU A 40 5.99 12.71 -2.20
C GLU A 40 6.41 11.37 -2.80
N ALA A 41 5.70 10.30 -2.44
CA ALA A 41 6.06 8.93 -2.76
C ALA A 41 5.52 8.45 -4.09
N TYR A 42 4.51 9.07 -4.71
CA TYR A 42 4.05 8.66 -6.04
C TYR A 42 4.82 9.40 -7.14
N ALA A 43 5.06 8.70 -8.25
CA ALA A 43 5.63 9.31 -9.45
C ALA A 43 4.63 10.27 -10.12
N ASP A 44 5.16 11.29 -10.80
CA ASP A 44 4.36 12.39 -11.35
C ASP A 44 3.32 11.90 -12.37
N ASP A 45 3.67 10.92 -13.21
CA ASP A 45 2.73 10.30 -14.17
C ASP A 45 1.53 9.64 -13.50
N LEU A 46 1.74 9.07 -12.31
CA LEU A 46 0.69 8.43 -11.51
C LEU A 46 -0.18 9.48 -10.83
N LEU A 47 0.43 10.57 -10.37
CA LEU A 47 -0.27 11.71 -9.77
C LEU A 47 -1.07 12.51 -10.80
N ALA A 48 -0.62 12.57 -12.05
CA ALA A 48 -1.36 13.19 -13.15
C ALA A 48 -2.69 12.45 -13.43
N GLN A 49 -2.70 11.12 -13.31
CA GLN A 49 -3.90 10.29 -13.49
C GLN A 49 -4.78 10.24 -12.23
N GLN A 50 -4.14 10.20 -11.07
CA GLN A 50 -4.80 10.08 -9.77
C GLN A 50 -4.12 11.02 -8.77
N PRO A 51 -4.58 12.28 -8.70
CA PRO A 51 -4.00 13.28 -7.80
C PRO A 51 -3.98 12.80 -6.34
N ALA A 52 -2.99 13.27 -5.59
CA ALA A 52 -2.81 12.87 -4.19
C ALA A 52 -4.08 13.09 -3.34
N ASP A 53 -4.82 14.17 -3.58
CA ASP A 53 -6.07 14.46 -2.88
C ASP A 53 -7.17 13.44 -3.21
N ALA A 54 -7.33 13.09 -4.48
CA ALA A 54 -8.30 12.09 -4.92
C ALA A 54 -7.97 10.71 -4.32
N LYS A 55 -6.68 10.31 -4.33
CA LYS A 55 -6.23 9.08 -3.67
C LYS A 55 -6.47 9.11 -2.17
N THR A 56 -6.13 10.23 -1.51
CA THR A 56 -6.35 10.40 -0.06
C THR A 56 -7.82 10.21 0.29
N ALA A 57 -8.72 10.88 -0.45
CA ALA A 57 -10.16 10.76 -0.26
C ALA A 57 -10.65 9.31 -0.45
N ALA A 58 -10.16 8.62 -1.49
CA ALA A 58 -10.48 7.22 -1.74
C ALA A 58 -10.01 6.31 -0.58
N PHE A 59 -8.79 6.50 -0.08
CA PHE A 59 -8.27 5.76 1.07
C PHE A 59 -9.07 6.03 2.35
N LEU A 60 -9.42 7.29 2.64
CA LEU A 60 -10.25 7.60 3.81
C LEU A 60 -11.64 7.02 3.70
N HIS A 61 -12.26 7.07 2.51
CA HIS A 61 -13.54 6.42 2.26
C HIS A 61 -13.43 4.91 2.48
N MET A 62 -12.43 4.27 1.88
CA MET A 62 -12.16 2.84 2.05
C MET A 62 -12.01 2.48 3.53
N ARG A 63 -11.24 3.25 4.30
CA ARG A 63 -11.09 3.03 5.75
C ARG A 63 -12.40 3.09 6.52
N ARG A 64 -13.32 3.98 6.12
CA ARG A 64 -14.66 4.04 6.72
C ARG A 64 -15.49 2.81 6.39
N VAL A 65 -15.33 2.23 5.21
CA VAL A 65 -16.08 1.04 4.76
C VAL A 65 -15.48 -0.24 5.34
N VAL A 66 -14.18 -0.48 5.13
CA VAL A 66 -13.54 -1.78 5.37
C VAL A 66 -12.66 -1.81 6.63
N GLY A 67 -12.44 -0.66 7.28
CA GLY A 67 -11.60 -0.55 8.46
C GLY A 67 -10.10 -0.59 8.15
N ARG A 68 -9.30 -0.98 9.13
CA ARG A 68 -7.83 -1.10 8.99
C ARG A 68 -7.45 -2.26 8.07
N LEU A 69 -6.26 -2.17 7.49
CA LEU A 69 -5.65 -3.23 6.68
C LEU A 69 -4.47 -3.84 7.43
N LYS A 70 -4.30 -5.15 7.32
CA LYS A 70 -3.14 -5.88 7.82
C LYS A 70 -2.58 -6.75 6.71
N ILE A 71 -1.25 -6.77 6.55
CA ILE A 71 -0.60 -7.75 5.68
C ILE A 71 -0.82 -9.15 6.30
N LYS A 72 -1.45 -10.04 5.54
CA LYS A 72 -1.68 -11.44 5.92
C LYS A 72 -0.57 -12.33 5.38
N GLN A 73 -0.17 -12.11 4.14
CA GLN A 73 0.87 -12.89 3.47
C GLN A 73 1.55 -12.05 2.38
N VAL A 74 2.86 -12.26 2.17
CA VAL A 74 3.58 -11.74 1.00
C VAL A 74 3.56 -12.83 -0.07
N LEU A 75 3.01 -12.51 -1.25
CA LEU A 75 2.85 -13.44 -2.37
C LEU A 75 4.02 -13.37 -3.36
N GLY A 76 4.67 -12.20 -3.44
CA GLY A 76 5.85 -11.97 -4.26
C GLY A 76 6.58 -10.72 -3.81
N ILE A 77 7.91 -10.74 -3.81
CA ILE A 77 8.72 -9.61 -3.38
C ILE A 77 10.09 -9.62 -4.06
N ASP A 78 10.51 -8.45 -4.51
CA ASP A 78 11.86 -8.14 -4.94
C ASP A 78 12.18 -6.69 -4.50
N PRO A 79 13.37 -6.13 -4.81
CA PRO A 79 13.69 -4.76 -4.41
C PRO A 79 12.69 -3.70 -4.90
N HIS A 80 12.10 -3.87 -6.08
CA HIS A 80 11.27 -2.89 -6.78
C HIS A 80 9.78 -3.24 -6.85
N GLN A 81 9.38 -4.46 -6.47
CA GLN A 81 8.00 -4.91 -6.50
C GLN A 81 7.63 -5.67 -5.22
N VAL A 82 6.39 -5.46 -4.76
CA VAL A 82 5.76 -6.30 -3.73
C VAL A 82 4.32 -6.62 -4.13
N VAL A 83 3.93 -7.88 -3.93
CA VAL A 83 2.56 -8.37 -4.03
C VAL A 83 2.19 -8.96 -2.68
N ALA A 84 1.14 -8.44 -2.05
CA ALA A 84 0.73 -8.83 -0.70
C ALA A 84 -0.77 -9.10 -0.62
N LEU A 85 -1.10 -10.15 0.12
CA LEU A 85 -2.45 -10.44 0.58
C LEU A 85 -2.72 -9.60 1.84
N MET A 86 -3.78 -8.80 1.80
CA MET A 86 -4.19 -7.90 2.87
C MET A 86 -5.50 -8.37 3.47
N GLN A 87 -5.60 -8.43 4.78
CA GLN A 87 -6.87 -8.62 5.49
C GLN A 87 -7.45 -7.25 5.85
N ALA A 88 -8.72 -7.04 5.53
CA ALA A 88 -9.48 -5.91 6.05
C ALA A 88 -10.12 -6.23 7.39
N GLU A 89 -10.26 -5.23 8.26
CA GLU A 89 -10.84 -5.37 9.60
C GLU A 89 -12.34 -5.69 9.57
N ARG A 90 -13.07 -5.18 8.58
CA ARG A 90 -14.55 -5.28 8.50
C ARG A 90 -15.08 -6.13 7.36
N LEU A 91 -14.19 -6.68 6.53
CA LEU A 91 -14.59 -7.61 5.47
C LEU A 91 -14.02 -9.00 5.79
N PRO A 92 -14.81 -10.08 5.54
CA PRO A 92 -14.28 -11.43 5.63
C PRO A 92 -13.16 -11.63 4.61
N ASP A 93 -13.37 -11.12 3.40
CA ASP A 93 -12.42 -11.22 2.30
C ASP A 93 -11.41 -10.07 2.31
N GLY A 94 -10.21 -10.41 1.82
CA GLY A 94 -9.08 -9.50 1.78
C GLY A 94 -8.94 -8.76 0.46
N PHE A 95 -7.79 -8.12 0.29
CA PHE A 95 -7.34 -7.54 -0.97
C PHE A 95 -6.01 -8.14 -1.38
N ILE A 96 -5.76 -8.22 -2.68
CA ILE A 96 -4.39 -8.29 -3.20
C ILE A 96 -3.94 -6.87 -3.51
N ILE A 97 -2.80 -6.47 -2.94
CA ILE A 97 -2.11 -5.23 -3.31
C ILE A 97 -0.85 -5.58 -4.08
N GLU A 98 -0.68 -4.95 -5.24
CA GLU A 98 0.57 -4.92 -5.99
C GLU A 98 1.10 -3.49 -6.01
N LEU A 99 2.35 -3.32 -5.60
CA LEU A 99 3.05 -2.03 -5.57
C LEU A 99 4.41 -2.19 -6.25
N LYS A 100 4.71 -1.28 -7.18
CA LYS A 100 6.04 -1.17 -7.80
C LYS A 100 6.63 0.21 -7.58
N VAL A 101 7.94 0.25 -7.38
CA VAL A 101 8.73 1.48 -7.31
C VAL A 101 9.66 1.59 -8.50
N HIS A 102 10.12 2.81 -8.78
CA HIS A 102 11.11 3.06 -9.82
C HIS A 102 12.44 2.38 -9.47
N ALA A 103 13.15 1.87 -10.47
CA ALA A 103 14.45 1.22 -10.28
C ALA A 103 15.51 2.22 -9.76
N ASP A 104 15.67 3.34 -10.45
CA ASP A 104 16.67 4.37 -10.08
C ASP A 104 16.22 5.30 -8.93
N TYR A 105 14.91 5.43 -8.72
CA TYR A 105 14.32 6.29 -7.69
C TYR A 105 13.38 5.47 -6.80
N PRO A 106 13.90 4.54 -5.98
CA PRO A 106 13.10 3.55 -5.25
C PRO A 106 12.15 4.15 -4.19
N HIS A 107 12.24 5.44 -3.94
CA HIS A 107 11.27 6.16 -3.12
C HIS A 107 9.98 6.55 -3.88
N LYS A 108 9.98 6.46 -5.22
CA LYS A 108 8.84 6.76 -6.10
C LYS A 108 8.09 5.49 -6.49
N ILE A 109 6.81 5.45 -6.17
CA ILE A 109 5.82 4.45 -6.54
C ILE A 109 5.36 4.75 -7.96
N VAL A 110 5.58 3.79 -8.86
CA VAL A 110 5.22 3.86 -10.29
C VAL A 110 4.03 2.97 -10.63
N TYR A 111 3.61 2.12 -9.68
CA TYR A 111 2.42 1.30 -9.81
C TYR A 111 1.82 1.03 -8.44
N TYR A 112 0.51 1.21 -8.31
CA TYR A 112 -0.26 0.77 -7.16
C TYR A 112 -1.60 0.25 -7.64
N MET A 113 -1.90 -1.00 -7.28
CA MET A 113 -3.17 -1.62 -7.58
C MET A 113 -3.65 -2.39 -6.37
N GLN A 114 -4.94 -2.27 -6.10
CA GLN A 114 -5.63 -3.01 -5.06
C GLN A 114 -6.84 -3.69 -5.70
N ARG A 115 -6.95 -5.01 -5.55
CA ARG A 115 -8.09 -5.81 -6.03
C ARG A 115 -8.72 -6.55 -4.85
N PRO A 116 -10.06 -6.61 -4.74
CA PRO A 116 -10.71 -7.51 -3.80
C PRO A 116 -10.39 -8.97 -4.17
N LEU A 117 -10.38 -9.85 -3.18
CA LEU A 117 -10.47 -11.28 -3.42
C LEU A 117 -11.94 -11.61 -3.75
N GLU A 118 -12.15 -12.34 -4.84
CA GLU A 118 -13.45 -12.92 -5.22
C GLU A 118 -13.71 -14.24 -4.48
#